data_AF-A0A167WDB6-F1
#
_entry.id   AF-A0A167WDB6-F1
#
_cell.length_a   1.000
_cell.length_b   1.000
_cell.length_c   1.000
_cell.angle_alpha   90.00
_cell.angle_beta   90.00
_cell.angle_gamma   90.00
#
_symmetry.space_group_name_H-M   'P 1'
#
loop_
_entity.id
_entity.type
_entity.pdbx_description
1 polymer ?
#
loop_
_entity_poly.entity_id
_entity_poly.type
_entity_poly.pdbx_seq_one_letter_code
_entity_poly.pdbx_strand_id
1 'polypeptide(L)'
;MEDLSDKKRAEDQIRRANQRLELSVARRTLNLRMSNEALRADIDRRRAAQTLSAESREKYHALFRHLPLGLLVCDASGDITEANRTFQQYLGANTRAALEQGLSDPTRVIKADADTVP
;
A
#
# COMPACT_ATOMS: atom_id res chain seq x y z
N MET A 1 35.93 26.80 59.83
CA MET A 1 34.67 26.07 59.54
C MET A 1 34.04 26.47 58.19
N GLU A 2 34.49 27.55 57.54
CA GLU A 2 33.87 28.11 56.33
C GLU A 2 34.09 27.24 55.07
N ASP A 3 35.30 26.72 54.87
CA ASP A 3 35.70 25.91 53.70
C ASP A 3 34.87 24.62 53.51
N LEU A 4 34.40 24.03 54.61
CA LEU A 4 33.63 22.79 54.59
C LEU A 4 32.17 23.00 54.14
N SER A 5 31.63 24.20 54.33
CA SER A 5 30.24 24.53 53.97
C SER A 5 30.08 24.70 52.45
N ASP A 6 31.03 25.36 51.81
CA ASP A 6 30.97 25.66 50.39
C ASP A 6 31.23 24.43 49.52
N LYS A 7 32.17 23.57 49.93
CA LYS A 7 32.38 22.26 49.28
C LYS A 7 31.11 21.41 49.31
N LYS A 8 30.42 21.37 50.45
CA LYS A 8 29.22 20.55 50.63
C LYS A 8 28.04 21.09 49.80
N ARG A 9 27.91 22.41 49.67
CA ARG A 9 26.92 23.05 48.78
C ARG A 9 27.18 22.75 47.30
N ALA A 10 28.44 22.78 46.88
CA ALA A 10 28.83 22.44 45.50
C ALA A 10 28.54 20.95 45.19
N GLU A 11 28.89 20.05 46.11
CA GLU A 11 28.57 18.61 46.00
C GLU A 11 27.06 18.35 45.91
N ASP A 12 26.26 19.03 46.76
CA ASP A 12 24.81 18.91 46.72
C ASP A 12 24.19 19.46 45.43
N GLN A 13 24.74 20.55 44.87
CA GLN A 13 24.30 21.08 43.58
C GLN A 13 24.59 20.10 42.44
N ILE A 14 25.81 19.55 42.38
CA ILE A 14 26.20 18.55 41.37
C ILE A 14 25.30 17.31 41.48
N ARG A 15 25.07 16.81 42.70
CA ARG A 15 24.19 15.65 42.90
C ARG A 15 22.78 15.91 42.38
N ARG A 16 22.21 17.08 42.67
CA ARG A 16 20.86 17.45 42.20
C ARG A 16 20.83 17.63 40.68
N ALA A 17 21.87 18.20 40.08
CA ALA A 17 21.97 18.36 38.63
C ALA A 17 22.07 16.99 37.93
N ASN A 18 22.91 16.08 38.44
CA ASN A 18 23.05 14.73 37.91
C ASN A 18 21.74 13.95 38.00
N GLN A 19 21.04 13.98 39.15
CA GLN A 19 19.73 13.33 39.30
C GLN A 19 18.69 13.85 38.31
N ARG A 20 18.65 15.16 38.08
CA ARG A 20 17.74 15.76 37.08
C ARG A 20 18.12 15.33 35.66
N LEU A 21 19.41 15.26 35.36
CA LEU A 21 19.90 14.81 34.05
C LEU A 21 19.55 13.35 33.81
N GLU A 22 19.79 12.46 34.78
CA GLU A 22 19.44 11.03 34.71
C GLU A 22 17.95 10.84 34.47
N LEU A 23 17.08 11.56 35.21
CA LEU A 23 15.63 11.52 35.00
C LEU A 23 15.25 11.99 33.59
N SER A 24 15.87 13.08 33.11
CA SER A 24 15.61 13.59 31.76
C SER A 24 16.08 12.62 30.68
N VAL A 25 17.26 12.00 30.86
CA VAL A 25 17.80 11.01 29.93
C VAL A 25 16.92 9.76 29.92
N ALA A 26 16.51 9.25 31.08
CA ALA A 26 15.63 8.09 31.17
C ALA A 26 14.29 8.35 30.47
N ARG A 27 13.66 9.50 30.74
CA ARG A 27 12.40 9.90 30.11
C ARG A 27 12.54 10.06 28.60
N ARG A 28 13.57 10.73 28.11
CA ARG A 28 13.80 10.90 26.67
C ARG A 28 14.12 9.58 25.98
N THR A 29 14.90 8.72 26.62
CA THR A 29 15.21 7.37 26.11
C THR A 29 13.95 6.54 25.97
N LEU A 30 13.06 6.57 26.96
CA LEU A 30 11.77 5.88 26.89
C LEU A 30 10.91 6.42 25.75
N ASN A 31 10.76 7.74 25.65
CA ASN A 31 9.98 8.37 24.58
C ASN A 31 10.54 8.00 23.19
N LEU A 32 11.86 8.05 23.02
CA LEU A 32 12.51 7.68 21.76
C LEU A 32 12.30 6.20 21.43
N ARG A 33 12.38 5.29 22.41
CA ARG A 33 12.09 3.87 22.20
C ARG A 33 10.66 3.66 21.75
N MET A 34 9.70 4.26 22.44
CA MET A 34 8.28 4.16 22.07
C MET A 34 8.01 4.71 20.66
N SER A 35 8.58 5.87 20.32
CA SER A 35 8.45 6.41 18.96
C SER A 35 9.14 5.54 17.92
N ASN A 36 10.30 4.96 18.21
CA ASN A 36 11.00 4.08 17.27
C ASN A 36 10.20 2.79 17.02
N GLU A 37 9.64 2.19 18.06
CA GLU A 37 8.77 1.01 17.96
C GLU A 37 7.51 1.31 17.14
N ALA A 38 6.85 2.45 17.40
CA ALA A 38 5.68 2.88 16.62
C ALA A 38 6.01 3.10 15.14
N LEU A 39 7.14 3.75 14.84
CA LEU A 39 7.59 3.96 13.47
C LEU A 39 7.94 2.65 12.75
N ARG A 40 8.58 1.70 13.45
CA ARG A 40 8.86 0.37 12.88
C ARG A 40 7.57 -0.36 12.53
N ALA A 41 6.59 -0.36 13.44
CA ALA A 41 5.30 -0.98 13.20
C ALA A 41 4.56 -0.37 12.00
N ASP A 42 4.62 0.96 11.84
CA ASP A 42 4.01 1.64 10.67
C ASP A 42 4.75 1.27 9.36
N ILE A 43 6.08 1.22 9.37
CA ILE A 43 6.88 0.80 8.21
C ILE A 43 6.53 -0.62 7.80
N ASP A 44 6.46 -1.56 8.76
CA ASP A 44 6.15 -2.96 8.47
C ASP A 44 4.73 -3.11 7.91
N ARG A 45 3.76 -2.39 8.48
CA ARG A 45 2.38 -2.35 7.97
C ARG A 45 2.33 -1.83 6.52
N ARG A 46 3.03 -0.74 6.23
CA ARG A 46 3.07 -0.16 4.86
C ARG A 46 3.74 -1.10 3.87
N ARG A 47 4.85 -1.74 4.27
CA ARG A 47 5.54 -2.73 3.42
C ARG A 47 4.65 -3.92 3.10
N ALA A 48 3.96 -4.48 4.09
CA ALA A 48 3.04 -5.59 3.87
C ALA A 48 1.92 -5.22 2.87
N ALA A 49 1.33 -4.03 3.02
CA ALA A 49 0.30 -3.54 2.10
C ALA A 49 0.84 -3.32 0.67
N GLN A 50 2.05 -2.77 0.54
CA GLN A 50 2.72 -2.58 -0.75
C GLN A 50 3.03 -3.92 -1.44
N THR A 51 3.57 -4.90 -0.71
CA THR A 51 3.86 -6.23 -1.24
C THR A 51 2.58 -6.92 -1.72
N LEU A 52 1.52 -6.92 -0.90
CA LEU A 52 0.24 -7.52 -1.28
C LEU A 52 -0.36 -6.87 -2.54
N SER A 53 -0.27 -5.54 -2.63
CA SER A 53 -0.73 -4.80 -3.81
C SER A 53 0.11 -5.11 -5.05
N ALA A 54 1.44 -5.22 -4.90
CA ALA A 54 2.35 -5.57 -5.99
C ALA A 54 2.07 -6.99 -6.50
N GLU A 55 1.97 -7.98 -5.60
CA GLU A 55 1.66 -9.36 -5.96
C GLU A 55 0.30 -9.48 -6.66
N SER A 56 -0.73 -8.80 -6.14
CA SER A 56 -2.06 -8.81 -6.76
C SER A 56 -2.03 -8.18 -8.15
N ARG A 57 -1.28 -7.10 -8.31
CA ARG A 57 -1.09 -6.44 -9.61
C ARG A 57 -0.33 -7.32 -10.59
N GLU A 58 0.74 -7.98 -10.16
CA GLU A 58 1.49 -8.92 -11.01
C GLU A 58 0.64 -10.10 -11.44
N LYS A 59 -0.10 -10.72 -10.51
CA LYS A 59 -1.05 -11.78 -10.82
C LYS A 59 -2.12 -11.31 -11.80
N TYR A 60 -2.71 -10.14 -11.58
CA TYR A 60 -3.65 -9.53 -12.52
C TYR A 60 -3.03 -9.35 -13.90
N HIS A 61 -1.87 -8.71 -14.02
CA HIS A 61 -1.22 -8.48 -15.31
C HIS A 61 -0.84 -9.78 -16.02
N ALA A 62 -0.35 -10.77 -15.29
CA ALA A 62 0.01 -12.07 -15.84
C ALA A 62 -1.23 -12.80 -16.38
N LEU A 63 -2.28 -12.92 -15.57
CA LEU A 63 -3.53 -13.56 -15.98
C LEU A 63 -4.15 -12.79 -17.15
N PHE A 64 -4.37 -11.48 -16.98
CA PHE A 64 -5.02 -10.65 -17.99
C PHE A 64 -4.30 -10.74 -19.33
N ARG A 65 -2.96 -10.65 -19.37
CA ARG A 65 -2.20 -10.66 -20.62
C ARG A 65 -2.03 -12.03 -21.27
N HIS A 66 -1.92 -13.10 -20.47
CA HIS A 66 -1.52 -14.42 -20.97
C HIS A 66 -2.67 -15.44 -21.03
N LEU A 67 -3.83 -15.14 -20.45
CA LEU A 67 -5.01 -15.99 -20.58
C LEU A 67 -5.39 -16.14 -22.07
N PRO A 68 -5.58 -17.38 -22.56
CA PRO A 68 -6.08 -17.65 -23.91
C PRO A 68 -7.58 -17.39 -24.04
N LEU A 69 -8.16 -16.63 -23.11
CA LEU A 69 -9.54 -16.16 -23.11
C LEU A 69 -9.54 -14.66 -23.41
N GLY A 70 -10.47 -14.21 -24.25
CA GLY A 70 -10.69 -12.79 -24.46
C GLY A 70 -11.37 -12.17 -23.23
N LEU A 71 -10.70 -11.23 -22.57
CA LEU A 71 -11.23 -10.52 -21.41
C LEU A 71 -11.38 -9.04 -21.73
N LEU A 72 -12.48 -8.45 -21.28
CA LEU A 72 -12.70 -7.01 -21.24
C LEU A 72 -13.16 -6.61 -19.83
N VAL A 73 -12.75 -5.43 -19.41
CA VAL A 73 -13.23 -4.77 -18.19
C VAL A 73 -14.01 -3.55 -18.64
N CYS A 74 -15.19 -3.37 -18.05
CA CYS A 74 -16.03 -2.20 -18.26
C CYS A 74 -16.29 -1.48 -16.94
N ASP A 75 -16.63 -0.20 -17.04
CA ASP A 75 -17.12 0.56 -15.89
C ASP A 75 -18.62 0.32 -15.65
N ALA A 76 -19.18 1.00 -14.65
CA ALA A 76 -20.60 0.90 -14.30
C ALA A 76 -21.55 1.39 -15.41
N SER A 77 -21.06 2.15 -16.38
CA SER A 77 -21.83 2.62 -17.54
C SER A 77 -21.77 1.65 -18.72
N GLY A 78 -20.97 0.57 -18.60
CA GLY A 78 -20.74 -0.41 -19.65
C GLY A 78 -19.60 -0.04 -20.60
N ASP A 79 -18.89 1.06 -20.33
CA ASP A 79 -17.80 1.55 -21.17
C ASP A 79 -16.53 0.73 -20.96
N ILE A 80 -15.89 0.30 -22.05
CA ILE A 80 -14.69 -0.55 -21.99
C ILE A 80 -13.51 0.27 -21.45
N THR A 81 -12.98 -0.17 -20.31
CA THR A 81 -11.80 0.42 -19.67
C THR A 81 -10.52 -0.31 -20.05
N GLU A 82 -10.57 -1.65 -20.12
CA GLU A 82 -9.43 -2.49 -20.49
C GLU A 82 -9.88 -3.69 -21.34
N ALA A 83 -9.03 -4.13 -22.26
CA ALA A 83 -9.22 -5.36 -23.02
C ALA A 83 -7.89 -6.07 -23.20
N ASN A 84 -7.85 -7.39 -23.00
CA ASN A 84 -6.61 -8.13 -23.13
C ASN A 84 -6.24 -8.38 -24.59
N ARG A 85 -4.96 -8.74 -24.81
CA ARG A 85 -4.44 -8.99 -26.16
C ARG A 85 -5.23 -10.07 -26.90
N THR A 86 -5.63 -11.12 -26.21
CA THR A 86 -6.41 -12.22 -26.81
C THR A 86 -7.75 -11.71 -27.35
N PHE A 87 -8.44 -10.85 -26.60
CA PHE A 87 -9.69 -10.22 -27.04
C PHE A 87 -9.47 -9.30 -28.25
N GLN A 88 -8.41 -8.48 -28.22
CA GLN A 88 -8.01 -7.63 -29.34
C GLN A 88 -7.71 -8.45 -30.61
N GLN A 89 -7.02 -9.58 -30.48
CA GLN A 89 -6.71 -10.49 -31.58
C GLN A 89 -7.96 -11.15 -32.15
N TYR A 90 -8.90 -11.59 -31.30
CA TYR A 90 -10.16 -12.17 -31.76
C TYR A 90 -11.07 -11.17 -32.48
N LEU A 91 -10.99 -9.89 -32.13
CA LEU A 91 -11.72 -8.82 -32.83
C LEU A 91 -10.93 -8.23 -34.01
N GLY A 92 -9.63 -8.53 -34.13
CA GLY A 92 -8.74 -7.87 -35.09
C GLY A 92 -8.60 -6.36 -34.84
N ALA A 93 -8.91 -5.91 -33.63
CA ALA A 93 -9.08 -4.51 -33.29
C ALA A 93 -8.24 -4.14 -32.07
N ASN A 94 -7.46 -3.07 -32.20
CA ASN A 94 -6.49 -2.64 -31.18
C ASN A 94 -6.91 -1.32 -30.52
N THR A 95 -7.94 -0.66 -31.06
CA THR A 95 -8.47 0.61 -30.55
C THR A 95 -9.82 0.39 -29.89
N ARG A 96 -10.09 1.16 -28.82
CA ARG A 96 -11.36 1.09 -28.08
C ARG A 96 -12.58 1.23 -29.00
N ALA A 97 -12.59 2.23 -29.87
CA ALA A 97 -13.67 2.43 -30.84
C ALA A 97 -13.88 1.23 -31.78
N ALA A 98 -12.80 0.57 -32.21
CA ALA A 98 -12.90 -0.61 -33.07
C ALA A 98 -13.35 -1.86 -32.28
N LEU A 99 -12.97 -1.97 -31.01
CA LEU A 99 -13.48 -3.02 -30.12
C LEU A 99 -14.99 -2.85 -29.87
N GLU A 100 -15.44 -1.63 -29.59
CA GLU A 100 -16.86 -1.29 -29.41
C GLU A 100 -17.67 -1.55 -30.68
N GLN A 101 -17.12 -1.22 -31.86
CA GLN A 101 -17.74 -1.56 -33.15
C GLN A 101 -17.83 -3.06 -33.39
N GLY A 102 -16.76 -3.81 -33.12
CA GLY A 102 -16.75 -5.26 -33.30
C GLY A 102 -17.60 -6.02 -32.27
N LEU A 103 -17.86 -5.43 -31.10
CA LEU A 103 -18.85 -5.91 -30.12
C LEU A 103 -20.28 -5.56 -30.53
N SER A 104 -20.48 -4.46 -31.24
CA SER A 104 -21.81 -4.07 -31.76
C SER A 104 -22.20 -4.81 -33.03
N ASP A 105 -21.34 -5.71 -33.54
CA ASP A 105 -21.61 -6.53 -34.73
C ASP A 105 -22.68 -7.60 -34.42
N PRO A 106 -23.88 -7.52 -35.03
CA PRO A 106 -24.99 -8.43 -34.77
C PRO A 106 -24.74 -9.86 -35.27
N THR A 107 -23.66 -10.11 -36.03
CA THR A 107 -23.28 -11.46 -36.47
C THR A 107 -22.51 -12.25 -35.41
N ARG A 108 -22.09 -11.59 -34.31
CA ARG A 108 -21.40 -12.22 -33.19
C ARG A 108 -22.38 -12.59 -32.08
N VAL A 109 -22.36 -13.86 -31.68
CA VAL A 109 -23.18 -14.35 -30.56
C VAL A 109 -22.54 -13.90 -29.25
N ILE A 110 -22.99 -12.77 -28.73
CA ILE A 110 -22.68 -12.33 -27.38
C ILE A 110 -23.73 -12.96 -26.46
N LYS A 111 -23.38 -14.07 -25.82
CA LYS A 111 -24.20 -14.62 -24.74
C LYS A 111 -23.77 -13.93 -23.45
N ALA A 112 -24.64 -13.06 -22.92
CA ALA A 112 -24.43 -12.51 -21.58
C ALA A 112 -24.46 -13.68 -20.58
N ASP A 113 -23.46 -13.78 -19.72
CA ASP A 113 -23.39 -14.79 -18.66
C ASP A 113 -24.41 -14.51 -17.52
N ALA A 114 -25.25 -13.47 -17.70
CA ALA A 114 -26.23 -13.00 -16.74
C ALA A 114 -27.59 -13.72 -16.81
N ASP A 115 -27.69 -14.84 -17.54
CA ASP A 115 -28.77 -15.81 -17.31
C ASP A 115 -28.38 -16.72 -16.14
N THR A 116 -28.34 -16.15 -14.94
CA THR A 116 -28.49 -16.94 -13.71
C THR A 116 -29.82 -17.68 -13.80
N VAL A 117 -29.71 -19.00 -13.90
CA VAL A 117 -30.77 -20.00 -13.75
C VAL A 117 -31.72 -19.62 -12.58
N PRO A 118 -33.04 -19.80 -12.73
CA PRO A 118 -34.07 -19.34 -11.78
C PRO A 118 -33.92 -19.86 -10.34
#